data_AF-A0A351QUS5-F1
#
_entry.id   AF-A0A351QUS5-F1
#
_cell.length_a   1.000
_cell.length_b   1.000
_cell.length_c   1.000
_cell.angle_alpha   90.00
_cell.angle_beta   90.00
_cell.angle_gamma   90.00
#
_symmetry.space_group_name_H-M   'P 1'
#
loop_
_entity.id
_entity.type
_entity.pdbx_description
1 polymer ?
#
loop_
_entity_poly.entity_id
_entity_poly.type
_entity_poly.pdbx_seq_one_letter_code
_entity_poly.pdbx_strand_id
1 'polypeptide(L)'
;MDYTEIDEFLNHREKRVLYQEQLLRNISGGVTLATVRVNYPGIKKSNYITDRIAKIVCEDIYLFHNKNIICKEIYKNKEGVIGHFIFNTDNIEVKKQLIYMEENHILGRCVDIDVYYLDDSDPLMPSLRGVSRSDIGLEPRKCFLCEEEARICSRSQKHSIERIKEYFISKYEEYTCYVDKRDRLSYEISQLALKSMITEVSTMPSYGLVSPVTKGSHKDMDYYTFLESSFAIAP
;
A
#
# COMPACT_ATOMS: atom_id res chain seq x y z
N MET A 1 7.80 34.67 0.29
CA MET A 1 7.35 33.49 -0.47
C MET A 1 7.24 33.94 -1.91
N ASP A 2 7.90 33.24 -2.82
CA ASP A 2 7.97 33.63 -4.23
C ASP A 2 6.67 33.22 -4.92
N TYR A 3 5.96 34.17 -5.55
CA TYR A 3 4.66 33.94 -6.18
C TYR A 3 4.72 32.80 -7.23
N THR A 4 5.90 32.62 -7.83
CA THR A 4 6.24 31.58 -8.80
C THR A 4 6.13 30.15 -8.25
N GLU A 5 6.53 29.88 -7.00
CA GLU A 5 6.45 28.51 -6.42
C GLU A 5 5.00 28.06 -6.19
N ILE A 6 4.09 28.98 -5.87
CA ILE A 6 2.66 28.67 -5.66
C ILE A 6 1.99 28.36 -6.99
N ASP A 7 2.23 29.18 -8.01
CA ASP A 7 1.66 29.00 -9.34
C ASP A 7 2.12 27.69 -9.98
N GLU A 8 3.40 27.32 -9.83
CA GLU A 8 3.91 26.02 -10.26
C GLU A 8 3.18 24.85 -9.58
N PHE A 9 2.98 24.93 -8.27
CA PHE A 9 2.27 23.90 -7.52
C PHE A 9 0.83 23.74 -7.99
N LEU A 10 0.11 24.85 -8.21
CA LEU A 10 -1.26 24.84 -8.72
C LEU A 10 -1.33 24.27 -10.15
N ASN A 11 -0.41 24.63 -11.02
CA ASN A 11 -0.32 24.08 -12.38
C ASN A 11 -0.07 22.55 -12.37
N HIS A 12 0.82 22.05 -11.52
CA HIS A 12 1.04 20.61 -11.37
C HIS A 12 -0.20 19.87 -10.85
N ARG A 13 -0.97 20.51 -9.96
CA ARG A 13 -2.24 19.97 -9.47
C ARG A 13 -3.26 19.87 -10.60
N GLU A 14 -3.40 20.90 -11.44
CA GLU A 14 -4.31 20.89 -12.59
C GLU A 14 -3.91 19.83 -13.62
N LYS A 15 -2.62 19.76 -13.97
CA LYS A 15 -2.07 18.71 -14.84
C LYS A 15 -2.38 17.31 -14.33
N ARG A 16 -2.26 17.08 -13.01
CA ARG A 16 -2.62 15.80 -12.42
C ARG A 16 -4.12 15.51 -12.58
N VAL A 17 -5.02 16.46 -12.35
CA VAL A 17 -6.47 16.24 -12.50
C VAL A 17 -6.81 15.86 -13.94
N LEU A 18 -6.25 16.56 -14.92
CA LEU A 18 -6.41 16.21 -16.34
C LEU A 18 -5.86 14.82 -16.64
N TYR A 19 -4.72 14.47 -16.05
CA TYR A 19 -4.10 13.16 -16.24
C TYR A 19 -4.92 12.02 -15.62
N GLN A 20 -5.52 12.24 -14.45
CA GLN A 20 -6.42 11.28 -13.79
C GLN A 20 -7.63 10.97 -14.67
N GLU A 21 -8.22 11.99 -15.29
CA GLU A 21 -9.33 11.83 -16.24
C GLU A 21 -8.90 11.03 -17.48
N GLN A 22 -7.72 11.34 -18.04
CA GLN A 22 -7.16 10.61 -19.19
C GLN A 22 -6.90 9.14 -18.88
N LEU A 23 -6.30 8.83 -17.72
CA LEU A 23 -6.02 7.45 -17.31
C LEU A 23 -7.31 6.62 -17.25
N LEU A 24 -8.35 7.16 -16.62
CA LEU A 24 -9.60 6.44 -16.43
C LEU A 24 -10.39 6.27 -17.74
N ARG A 25 -10.27 7.21 -18.69
CA ARG A 25 -10.90 7.11 -20.03
C ARG A 25 -10.16 6.18 -20.98
N ASN A 26 -8.83 6.17 -20.95
CA ASN A 26 -8.02 5.50 -21.96
C ASN A 26 -7.75 4.02 -21.65
N ILE A 27 -7.88 3.61 -20.39
CA ILE A 27 -7.58 2.24 -19.96
C ILE A 27 -8.85 1.39 -20.03
N SER A 28 -8.93 0.56 -21.07
CA SER A 28 -10.05 -0.36 -21.27
C SER A 28 -10.22 -1.33 -20.10
N GLY A 29 -11.45 -1.46 -19.61
CA GLY A 29 -11.80 -2.31 -18.46
C GLY A 29 -11.51 -1.67 -17.09
N GLY A 30 -10.89 -0.50 -17.04
CA GLY A 30 -10.73 0.29 -15.83
C GLY A 30 -12.01 1.05 -15.51
N VAL A 31 -12.53 0.90 -14.29
CA VAL A 31 -13.77 1.57 -13.85
C VAL A 31 -13.55 2.46 -12.63
N THR A 32 -12.43 2.29 -11.94
CA THR A 32 -12.09 3.06 -10.74
C THR A 32 -10.63 3.47 -10.74
N LEU A 33 -10.34 4.71 -10.36
CA LEU A 33 -9.00 5.24 -10.16
C LEU A 33 -8.75 5.49 -8.67
N ALA A 34 -7.70 4.92 -8.10
CA ALA A 34 -7.16 5.36 -6.82
C ALA A 34 -5.92 6.23 -7.02
N THR A 35 -5.80 7.29 -6.21
CA THR A 35 -4.66 8.19 -6.19
C THR A 35 -4.10 8.28 -4.78
N VAL A 36 -2.80 8.00 -4.64
CA VAL A 36 -2.06 8.08 -3.39
C VAL A 36 -1.14 9.30 -3.43
N ARG A 37 -1.22 10.12 -2.38
CA ARG A 37 -0.35 11.29 -2.19
C ARG A 37 0.03 11.41 -0.72
N VAL A 38 1.16 12.02 -0.42
CA VAL A 38 1.51 12.24 0.99
C VAL A 38 0.64 13.34 1.61
N ASN A 39 0.10 13.07 2.81
CA ASN A 39 -0.69 14.01 3.61
C ASN A 39 0.22 14.92 4.46
N TYR A 40 1.25 15.50 3.83
CA TYR A 40 2.27 16.30 4.51
C TYR A 40 2.00 17.81 4.37
N PRO A 41 2.23 18.62 5.43
CA PRO A 41 1.95 20.05 5.41
C PRO A 41 2.95 20.85 4.56
N GLY A 42 2.50 21.99 4.06
CA GLY A 42 3.32 22.94 3.28
C GLY A 42 3.43 22.62 1.79
N ILE A 43 4.09 23.52 1.05
CA ILE A 43 4.29 23.42 -0.41
C ILE A 43 5.37 22.37 -0.74
N LYS A 44 6.43 22.29 0.08
CA LYS A 44 7.52 21.31 -0.07
C LYS A 44 7.17 20.00 0.64
N LYS A 45 6.27 19.22 0.02
CA LYS A 45 5.79 17.93 0.55
C LYS A 45 6.78 16.77 0.40
N SER A 46 7.75 16.93 -0.49
CA SER A 46 8.75 15.89 -0.78
C SER A 46 9.99 16.03 0.10
N ASN A 47 10.35 14.94 0.75
CA ASN A 47 11.62 14.71 1.44
C ASN A 47 11.89 13.20 1.49
N TYR A 48 13.03 12.79 2.03
CA TYR A 48 13.41 11.38 2.11
C TYR A 48 12.32 10.51 2.76
N ILE A 49 11.78 10.92 3.90
CA ILE A 49 10.80 10.14 4.67
C ILE A 49 9.46 10.10 3.93
N THR A 50 8.94 11.24 3.48
CA THR A 50 7.63 11.30 2.82
C THR A 50 7.60 10.55 1.49
N ASP A 51 8.69 10.61 0.73
CA ASP A 51 8.83 9.85 -0.52
C ASP A 51 8.87 8.34 -0.24
N ARG A 52 9.56 7.91 0.82
CA ARG A 52 9.61 6.49 1.21
C ARG A 52 8.25 6.01 1.69
N ILE A 53 7.55 6.78 2.53
CA ILE A 53 6.19 6.48 2.98
C ILE A 53 5.26 6.28 1.79
N ALA A 54 5.24 7.23 0.86
CA ALA A 54 4.35 7.14 -0.31
C ALA A 54 4.67 5.91 -1.17
N LYS A 55 5.95 5.61 -1.41
CA LYS A 55 6.36 4.42 -2.17
C LYS A 55 5.96 3.11 -1.49
N ILE A 56 6.21 2.98 -0.18
CA ILE A 56 5.83 1.81 0.61
C ILE A 56 4.33 1.56 0.50
N VAL A 57 3.52 2.59 0.78
CA VAL A 57 2.06 2.45 0.69
C VAL A 57 1.60 2.10 -0.73
N CYS A 58 2.23 2.67 -1.76
CA CYS A 58 1.94 2.31 -3.15
C CYS A 58 2.33 0.86 -3.49
N GLU A 59 3.43 0.35 -2.94
CA GLU A 59 3.86 -1.04 -3.10
C GLU A 59 2.89 -1.99 -2.41
N ASP A 60 2.45 -1.67 -1.19
CA ASP A 60 1.50 -2.48 -0.44
C ASP A 60 0.10 -2.48 -1.08
N ILE A 61 -0.40 -1.34 -1.56
CA ILE A 61 -1.66 -1.29 -2.36
C ILE A 61 -1.56 -2.25 -3.54
N TYR A 62 -0.43 -2.22 -4.26
CA TYR A 62 -0.24 -3.13 -5.37
C TYR A 62 -0.17 -4.59 -4.91
N LEU A 63 0.60 -4.90 -3.87
CA LEU A 63 0.77 -6.26 -3.38
C LEU A 63 -0.58 -6.88 -2.94
N PHE A 64 -1.40 -6.14 -2.21
CA PHE A 64 -2.67 -6.64 -1.68
C PHE A 64 -3.81 -6.66 -2.71
N HIS A 65 -3.73 -5.83 -3.76
CA HIS A 65 -4.82 -5.67 -4.73
C HIS A 65 -4.42 -5.92 -6.20
N ASN A 66 -3.24 -6.50 -6.47
CA ASN A 66 -2.73 -6.69 -7.85
C ASN A 66 -3.70 -7.41 -8.79
N LYS A 67 -4.51 -8.34 -8.28
CA LYS A 67 -5.50 -9.10 -9.06
C LYS A 67 -6.55 -8.20 -9.71
N ASN A 68 -6.83 -7.06 -9.11
CA ASN A 68 -7.87 -6.12 -9.54
C ASN A 68 -7.27 -4.85 -10.18
N ILE A 69 -5.95 -4.67 -10.14
CA ILE A 69 -5.25 -3.50 -10.69
C ILE A 69 -4.84 -3.80 -12.14
N ILE A 70 -5.38 -3.02 -13.08
CA ILE A 70 -5.05 -3.12 -14.51
C ILE A 70 -3.84 -2.25 -14.85
N CYS A 71 -3.71 -1.09 -14.21
CA CYS A 71 -2.62 -0.17 -14.45
C CYS A 71 -2.12 0.42 -13.14
N LYS A 72 -0.79 0.57 -13.04
CA LYS A 72 -0.07 1.17 -11.92
C LYS A 72 0.94 2.17 -12.47
N GLU A 73 0.87 3.40 -12.00
CA GLU A 73 1.87 4.42 -12.28
C GLU A 73 2.33 5.08 -11.00
N ILE A 74 3.65 5.15 -10.80
CA ILE A 74 4.25 5.88 -9.68
C ILE A 74 5.26 6.85 -10.27
N TYR A 75 5.08 8.13 -9.98
CA TYR A 75 5.97 9.19 -10.43
C TYR A 75 6.12 10.26 -9.36
N LYS A 76 7.00 11.22 -9.60
CA LYS A 76 7.31 12.31 -8.67
C LYS A 76 7.19 13.66 -9.37
N ASN A 77 6.47 14.59 -8.76
CA ASN A 77 6.38 15.99 -9.21
C ASN A 77 6.51 16.95 -8.01
N LYS A 78 6.11 18.22 -8.17
CA LYS A 78 6.14 19.25 -7.10
C LYS A 78 5.21 18.95 -5.92
N GLU A 79 4.16 18.14 -6.10
CA GLU A 79 3.30 17.64 -5.01
C GLU A 79 3.96 16.50 -4.21
N GLY A 80 5.06 15.92 -4.71
CA GLY A 80 5.75 14.77 -4.13
C GLY A 80 5.59 13.51 -4.97
N VAL A 81 5.78 12.34 -4.33
CA VAL A 81 5.49 11.05 -4.96
C VAL A 81 3.98 10.87 -5.06
N ILE A 82 3.52 10.51 -6.25
CA ILE A 82 2.12 10.24 -6.58
C ILE A 82 2.03 8.82 -7.12
N GLY A 83 1.06 8.06 -6.62
CA GLY A 83 0.68 6.77 -7.18
C GLY A 83 -0.71 6.83 -7.80
N HIS A 84 -0.88 6.33 -9.01
CA HIS A 84 -2.16 6.11 -9.67
C HIS A 84 -2.37 4.61 -9.91
N PHE A 85 -3.56 4.13 -9.57
CA PHE A 85 -3.94 2.74 -9.71
C PHE A 85 -5.32 2.66 -10.37
N ILE A 86 -5.40 1.99 -11.51
CA ILE A 86 -6.67 1.74 -12.19
C ILE A 86 -7.14 0.34 -11.85
N PHE A 87 -8.34 0.25 -11.30
CA PHE A 87 -8.99 -0.98 -10.89
C PHE A 87 -10.10 -1.37 -11.88
N ASN A 88 -10.26 -2.69 -12.07
CA ASN A 88 -11.41 -3.30 -12.75
C ASN A 88 -12.59 -3.59 -11.80
N THR A 89 -12.56 -3.01 -10.60
CA THR A 89 -13.51 -3.24 -9.51
C THR A 89 -14.27 -1.96 -9.21
N ASP A 90 -15.51 -2.08 -8.74
CA ASP A 90 -16.37 -0.94 -8.45
C ASP A 90 -15.76 0.03 -7.42
N ASN A 91 -16.15 1.30 -7.54
CA ASN A 91 -15.53 2.39 -6.79
C ASN A 91 -15.84 2.33 -5.28
N ILE A 92 -16.97 1.73 -4.89
CA ILE A 92 -17.39 1.61 -3.50
C ILE A 92 -16.56 0.53 -2.80
N GLU A 93 -16.37 -0.61 -3.43
CA GLU A 93 -15.53 -1.71 -2.91
C GLU A 93 -14.06 -1.27 -2.81
N VAL A 94 -13.52 -0.66 -3.87
CA VAL A 94 -12.16 -0.11 -3.85
C VAL A 94 -12.03 0.94 -2.73
N LYS A 95 -13.03 1.81 -2.54
CA LYS A 95 -12.99 2.81 -1.46
C LYS A 95 -12.97 2.16 -0.08
N LYS A 96 -13.76 1.12 0.17
CA LYS A 96 -13.77 0.40 1.46
C LYS A 96 -12.42 -0.24 1.75
N GLN A 97 -11.83 -0.91 0.76
CA GLN A 97 -10.52 -1.56 0.88
C GLN A 97 -9.42 -0.55 1.18
N LEU A 98 -9.39 0.56 0.45
CA LEU A 98 -8.38 1.60 0.64
C LEU A 98 -8.56 2.40 1.93
N ILE A 99 -9.80 2.57 2.41
CA ILE A 99 -10.05 3.09 3.76
C ILE A 99 -9.50 2.11 4.80
N TYR A 100 -9.82 0.82 4.69
CA TYR A 100 -9.27 -0.18 5.62
C TYR A 100 -7.75 -0.09 5.71
N MET A 101 -7.06 0.08 4.57
CA MET A 101 -5.63 0.30 4.55
C MET A 101 -5.21 1.64 5.21
N GLU A 102 -5.92 2.74 4.94
CA GLU A 102 -5.65 4.04 5.59
C GLU A 102 -5.72 3.95 7.12
N GLU A 103 -6.62 3.12 7.67
CA GLU A 103 -6.86 3.01 9.11
C GLU A 103 -5.97 1.97 9.81
N ASN A 104 -5.60 0.88 9.12
CA ASN A 104 -4.90 -0.26 9.73
C ASN A 104 -3.43 -0.37 9.34
N HIS A 105 -2.99 0.30 8.26
CA HIS A 105 -1.58 0.36 7.92
C HIS A 105 -0.85 1.37 8.82
N ILE A 106 0.34 1.02 9.33
CA ILE A 106 1.14 1.89 10.22
C ILE A 106 1.36 3.28 9.59
N LEU A 107 1.59 3.30 8.28
CA LEU A 107 1.79 4.52 7.48
C LEU A 107 0.52 5.03 6.79
N GLY A 108 -0.63 4.37 6.96
CA GLY A 108 -1.86 4.66 6.21
C GLY A 108 -2.32 6.11 6.36
N ARG A 109 -2.36 6.62 7.60
CA ARG A 109 -2.73 8.02 7.90
C ARG A 109 -1.73 9.07 7.41
N CYS A 110 -0.52 8.67 7.00
CA CYS A 110 0.49 9.57 6.44
C CYS A 110 0.26 9.88 4.95
N VAL A 111 -0.65 9.17 4.29
CA VAL A 111 -1.05 9.42 2.91
C VAL A 111 -2.53 9.79 2.83
N ASP A 112 -2.91 10.49 1.77
CA ASP A 112 -4.28 10.63 1.34
C ASP A 112 -4.51 9.64 0.18
N ILE A 113 -5.55 8.81 0.30
CA ILE A 113 -5.95 7.84 -0.71
C ILE A 113 -7.33 8.21 -1.25
N ASP A 114 -7.31 8.94 -2.37
CA ASP A 114 -8.50 9.41 -3.05
C ASP A 114 -8.96 8.38 -4.09
N VAL A 115 -10.26 8.11 -4.17
CA VAL A 115 -10.85 7.18 -5.15
C VAL A 115 -11.79 7.97 -6.06
N TYR A 116 -11.69 7.74 -7.35
CA TYR A 116 -12.44 8.41 -8.39
C TYR A 116 -13.05 7.43 -9.38
N TYR A 117 -14.16 7.83 -9.98
CA TYR A 117 -14.85 7.13 -11.06
C TYR A 117 -15.33 8.13 -12.11
N LEU A 118 -15.62 7.66 -13.32
CA LEU A 118 -16.31 8.48 -14.32
C LEU A 118 -17.81 8.36 -14.08
N ASP A 119 -18.46 9.50 -13.81
CA ASP A 119 -19.90 9.57 -13.79
C ASP A 119 -20.42 9.86 -15.20
N ASP A 120 -21.03 8.83 -15.79
CA ASP A 120 -21.60 8.84 -17.13
C ASP A 120 -23.11 9.17 -17.14
N SER A 121 -23.63 9.76 -16.06
CA SER A 121 -25.03 10.23 -16.00
C SER A 121 -25.37 11.23 -17.11
N ASP A 122 -24.38 11.98 -17.59
CA ASP A 122 -24.44 12.72 -18.85
C ASP A 122 -23.45 12.09 -19.86
N PRO A 123 -23.93 11.28 -20.83
CA PRO A 123 -23.07 10.63 -21.83
C PRO A 123 -22.29 11.61 -22.72
N LEU A 124 -22.72 12.87 -22.80
CA LEU A 124 -22.04 13.91 -23.58
C LEU A 124 -20.95 14.62 -22.76
N MET A 125 -20.99 14.53 -21.42
CA MET A 125 -20.02 15.18 -20.55
C MET A 125 -19.70 14.33 -19.29
N PRO A 126 -19.07 13.13 -19.47
CA PRO A 126 -18.72 12.28 -18.35
C PRO A 126 -17.69 12.98 -17.46
N SER A 127 -17.98 13.03 -16.15
CA SER A 127 -17.23 13.83 -15.18
C SER A 127 -16.51 12.95 -14.17
N LEU A 128 -15.27 13.31 -13.83
CA LEU A 128 -14.52 12.63 -12.79
C LEU A 128 -15.11 12.97 -11.42
N ARG A 129 -15.69 11.97 -10.74
CA ARG A 129 -16.25 12.13 -9.39
C ARG A 129 -15.44 11.34 -8.37
N GLY A 130 -15.23 11.94 -7.20
CA GLY A 130 -14.55 11.31 -6.08
C GLY A 130 -15.54 10.60 -5.16
N VAL A 131 -15.16 9.45 -4.62
CA VAL A 131 -15.92 8.73 -3.59
C VAL A 131 -15.45 9.20 -2.21
N SER A 132 -16.37 9.74 -1.43
CA SER A 132 -16.16 10.20 -0.07
C SER A 132 -16.50 9.12 0.97
N ARG A 133 -16.17 9.38 2.24
CA ARG A 133 -16.53 8.48 3.36
C ARG A 133 -18.03 8.48 3.61
N SER A 134 -18.69 9.63 3.46
CA SER A 134 -20.14 9.76 3.63
C SER A 134 -20.92 8.99 2.57
N ASP A 135 -20.39 8.86 1.35
CA ASP A 135 -21.06 8.10 0.26
C ASP A 135 -21.20 6.61 0.58
N ILE A 136 -20.40 6.10 1.53
CA ILE A 136 -20.44 4.72 2.00
C ILE A 136 -20.88 4.60 3.47
N GLY A 137 -21.47 5.66 4.02
CA GLY A 137 -22.02 5.66 5.38
C GLY A 137 -20.99 5.64 6.50
N LEU A 138 -19.74 6.07 6.25
CA LEU A 138 -18.70 6.16 7.26
C LEU A 138 -18.54 7.59 7.79
N GLU A 139 -18.25 7.67 9.09
CA GLU A 139 -17.97 8.92 9.78
C GLU A 139 -16.71 9.62 9.21
N PRO A 140 -16.64 10.96 9.27
CA PRO A 140 -15.45 11.72 8.94
C PRO A 140 -14.21 11.19 9.68
N ARG A 141 -13.05 11.24 9.01
CA ARG A 141 -11.80 10.81 9.66
C ARG A 141 -11.44 11.78 10.80
N LYS A 142 -10.99 11.23 11.91
CA LYS A 142 -10.37 11.99 12.99
C LYS A 142 -8.95 12.42 12.61
N CYS A 143 -8.46 13.49 13.24
CA CYS A 143 -7.08 13.92 13.08
C CYS A 143 -6.13 12.85 13.60
N PHE A 144 -4.96 12.71 12.98
CA PHE A 144 -3.94 11.76 13.46
C PHE A 144 -3.14 12.28 14.67
N LEU A 145 -3.37 13.54 15.09
CA LEU A 145 -2.76 14.16 16.27
C LEU A 145 -3.75 14.44 17.41
N CYS A 146 -5.06 14.45 17.13
CA CYS A 146 -6.11 14.68 18.10
C CYS A 146 -7.41 13.99 17.70
N GLU A 147 -8.37 13.89 18.63
CA GLU A 147 -9.63 13.17 18.39
C GLU A 147 -10.69 13.97 17.60
N GLU A 148 -10.37 15.20 17.18
CA GLU A 148 -11.29 16.04 16.41
C GLU A 148 -11.37 15.61 14.94
N GLU A 149 -12.45 15.96 14.26
CA GLU A 149 -12.58 15.76 12.82
C GLU A 149 -11.42 16.43 12.06
N ALA A 150 -10.73 15.67 11.21
CA ALA A 150 -9.51 16.13 10.54
C ALA A 150 -9.74 17.37 9.66
N ARG A 151 -10.93 17.50 9.05
CA ARG A 151 -11.27 18.66 8.22
C ARG A 151 -11.39 19.93 9.06
N ILE A 152 -11.97 19.84 10.25
CA ILE A 152 -12.10 20.95 11.19
C ILE A 152 -10.71 21.31 11.74
N CYS A 153 -9.97 20.31 12.23
CA CYS A 153 -8.63 20.49 12.79
C CYS A 153 -7.63 21.08 11.77
N SER A 154 -7.70 20.67 10.50
CA SER A 154 -6.84 21.18 9.44
C SER A 154 -7.16 22.65 9.10
N ARG A 155 -8.46 23.00 9.04
CA ARG A 155 -8.90 24.38 8.81
C ARG A 155 -8.52 25.33 9.94
N SER A 156 -8.60 24.86 11.19
CA SER A 156 -8.20 25.66 12.35
C SER A 156 -6.69 25.71 12.57
N GLN A 157 -5.90 24.97 11.77
CA GLN A 157 -4.44 24.84 11.92
C GLN A 157 -4.04 24.56 13.38
N LYS A 158 -4.78 23.69 14.05
CA LYS A 158 -4.66 23.46 15.51
C LYS A 158 -3.28 22.97 15.95
N HIS A 159 -2.55 22.29 15.06
CA HIS A 159 -1.24 21.71 15.36
C HIS A 159 -0.15 22.45 14.61
N SER A 160 1.00 22.60 15.27
CA SER A 160 2.20 23.14 14.64
C SER A 160 2.70 22.23 13.52
N ILE A 161 3.39 22.82 12.55
CA ILE A 161 4.01 22.08 11.45
C ILE A 161 5.02 21.07 12.01
N GLU A 162 5.80 21.48 13.02
CA GLU A 162 6.82 20.65 13.69
C GLU A 162 6.21 19.36 14.25
N ARG A 163 5.08 19.45 14.95
CA ARG A 163 4.38 18.29 15.52
C ARG A 163 3.87 17.34 14.45
N ILE A 164 3.44 17.86 13.31
CA ILE A 164 3.05 17.02 12.17
C ILE A 164 4.28 16.32 11.58
N LYS A 165 5.42 17.01 11.45
CA LYS A 165 6.67 16.38 10.97
C LYS A 165 7.15 15.27 11.89
N GLU A 166 7.14 15.51 13.21
CA GLU A 166 7.49 14.52 14.23
C GLU A 166 6.60 13.28 14.14
N TYR A 167 5.30 13.45 13.93
CA TYR A 167 4.39 12.33 13.70
C TYR A 167 4.82 11.46 12.52
N PHE A 168 5.16 12.06 11.37
CA PHE A 168 5.62 11.33 10.19
C PHE A 168 6.92 10.57 10.43
N ILE A 169 7.88 11.18 11.15
CA ILE A 169 9.12 10.53 11.55
C ILE A 169 8.81 9.32 12.44
N SER A 170 8.02 9.52 13.50
CA SER A 170 7.68 8.46 14.44
C SER A 170 6.97 7.27 13.77
N LYS A 171 6.07 7.52 12.83
CA LYS A 171 5.37 6.47 12.07
C LYS A 171 6.29 5.73 11.11
N TYR A 172 7.23 6.43 10.49
CA TYR A 172 8.23 5.79 9.65
C TYR A 172 9.16 4.88 10.49
N GLU A 173 9.62 5.35 11.64
CA GLU A 173 10.43 4.55 12.58
C GLU A 173 9.67 3.32 13.09
N GLU A 174 8.41 3.50 13.50
CA GLU A 174 7.50 2.42 13.92
C GLU A 174 7.38 1.35 12.81
N TYR A 175 7.16 1.78 11.56
CA TYR A 175 7.08 0.87 10.42
C TYR A 175 8.39 0.12 10.18
N THR A 176 9.54 0.80 10.21
CA THR A 176 10.84 0.13 10.01
C THR A 176 11.13 -0.90 11.10
N CYS A 177 10.85 -0.58 12.37
CA CYS A 177 11.00 -1.52 13.47
C CYS A 177 10.07 -2.74 13.32
N TYR A 178 8.84 -2.51 12.86
CA TYR A 178 7.90 -3.58 12.54
C TYR A 178 8.44 -4.50 11.44
N VAL A 179 8.97 -3.94 10.35
CA VAL A 179 9.55 -4.72 9.24
C VAL A 179 10.76 -5.53 9.71
N ASP A 180 11.69 -4.92 10.44
CA ASP A 180 12.87 -5.62 10.96
C ASP A 180 12.48 -6.79 11.88
N LYS A 181 11.49 -6.57 12.75
CA LYS A 181 10.96 -7.61 13.63
C LYS A 181 10.28 -8.73 12.83
N ARG A 182 9.46 -8.37 11.84
CA ARG A 182 8.77 -9.33 10.97
C ARG A 182 9.76 -10.19 10.21
N ASP A 183 10.79 -9.58 9.63
CA ASP A 183 11.77 -10.27 8.80
C ASP A 183 12.64 -11.22 9.65
N ARG A 184 13.04 -10.77 10.85
CA ARG A 184 13.70 -11.63 11.83
C ARG A 184 12.86 -12.84 12.24
N LEU A 185 11.59 -12.61 12.60
CA LEU A 185 10.69 -13.71 12.99
C LEU A 185 10.43 -14.67 11.83
N SER A 186 10.25 -14.14 10.61
CA SER A 186 10.06 -14.95 9.40
C SER A 186 11.28 -15.83 9.13
N TYR A 187 12.48 -15.28 9.31
CA TYR A 187 13.72 -16.03 9.20
C TYR A 187 13.84 -17.11 10.29
N GLU A 188 13.59 -16.78 11.56
CA GLU A 188 13.64 -17.74 12.67
C GLU A 188 12.65 -18.91 12.45
N ILE A 189 11.41 -18.63 12.01
CA ILE A 189 10.41 -19.65 11.69
C ILE A 189 10.86 -20.51 10.52
N SER A 190 11.39 -19.89 9.45
CA SER A 190 11.96 -20.61 8.30
C SER A 190 13.05 -21.59 8.74
N GLN A 191 14.00 -21.15 9.56
CA GLN A 191 15.09 -22.00 10.04
C GLN A 191 14.57 -23.16 10.92
N LEU A 192 13.56 -22.92 11.75
CA LEU A 192 12.92 -23.98 12.54
C LEU A 192 12.18 -24.98 11.66
N ALA A 193 11.47 -24.52 10.63
CA ALA A 193 10.79 -25.38 9.67
C ALA A 193 11.81 -26.24 8.90
N LEU A 194 12.87 -25.63 8.38
CA LEU A 194 13.95 -26.32 7.68
C LEU A 194 14.64 -27.36 8.58
N LYS A 195 14.99 -26.98 9.81
CA LYS A 195 15.56 -27.91 10.79
C LYS A 195 14.63 -29.09 11.07
N SER A 196 13.33 -28.83 11.18
CA SER A 196 12.34 -29.88 11.44
C SER A 196 12.23 -30.84 10.25
N MET A 197 12.17 -30.32 9.02
CA MET A 197 12.16 -31.12 7.79
C MET A 197 13.41 -31.99 7.67
N ILE A 198 14.60 -31.42 7.88
CA ILE A 198 15.86 -32.16 7.84
C ILE A 198 15.90 -33.23 8.95
N THR A 199 15.44 -32.89 10.15
CA THR A 199 15.43 -33.83 11.28
C THR A 199 14.48 -35.00 11.02
N GLU A 200 13.27 -34.72 10.51
CA GLU A 200 12.29 -35.73 10.15
C GLU A 200 12.86 -36.70 9.12
N VAL A 201 13.34 -36.19 7.99
CA VAL A 201 13.86 -37.03 6.91
C VAL A 201 15.17 -37.74 7.29
N SER A 202 15.87 -37.29 8.32
CA SER A 202 17.07 -37.96 8.84
C SER A 202 16.78 -38.99 9.93
N THR A 203 15.54 -39.08 10.42
CA THR A 203 15.19 -39.94 11.56
C THR A 203 15.04 -41.40 11.14
N MET A 204 15.45 -42.31 12.03
CA MET A 204 15.29 -43.75 11.87
C MET A 204 14.91 -44.39 13.22
N PRO A 205 13.94 -45.33 13.27
CA PRO A 205 13.15 -45.88 12.16
C PRO A 205 12.11 -44.89 11.61
N SER A 206 11.96 -44.87 10.28
CA SER A 206 10.94 -44.13 9.54
C SER A 206 9.85 -45.10 9.07
N TYR A 207 8.72 -45.15 9.78
CA TYR A 207 7.66 -46.11 9.49
C TYR A 207 6.87 -45.71 8.23
N GLY A 208 7.41 -46.04 7.05
CA GLY A 208 6.76 -45.79 5.76
C GLY A 208 7.01 -44.39 5.17
N LEU A 209 7.79 -43.55 5.87
CA LEU A 209 8.23 -42.22 5.43
C LEU A 209 9.57 -42.30 4.67
N VAL A 210 9.90 -41.22 3.96
CA VAL A 210 11.22 -41.04 3.35
C VAL A 210 12.29 -40.90 4.43
N SER A 211 13.43 -41.56 4.26
CA SER A 211 14.58 -41.48 5.17
C SER A 211 15.90 -41.81 4.44
N PRO A 212 17.08 -41.76 5.09
CA PRO A 212 18.35 -41.99 4.39
C PRO A 212 18.47 -43.39 3.76
N VAL A 213 17.69 -44.37 4.25
CA VAL A 213 17.79 -45.78 3.85
C VAL A 213 16.57 -46.29 3.07
N THR A 214 15.48 -45.54 3.01
CA THR A 214 14.26 -45.97 2.29
C THR A 214 13.48 -44.78 1.75
N LYS A 215 12.86 -44.97 0.57
CA LYS A 215 11.87 -44.03 0.01
C LYS A 215 10.49 -44.15 0.69
N GLY A 216 10.36 -45.04 1.67
CA GLY A 216 9.09 -45.33 2.32
C GLY A 216 8.06 -45.82 1.30
N SER A 217 6.86 -45.24 1.34
CA SER A 217 5.79 -45.54 0.38
C SER A 217 5.82 -44.68 -0.89
N HIS A 218 6.81 -43.78 -1.03
CA HIS A 218 6.88 -42.82 -2.14
C HIS A 218 7.60 -43.40 -3.36
N LYS A 219 7.17 -42.98 -4.57
CA LYS A 219 7.77 -43.38 -5.86
C LYS A 219 8.56 -42.24 -6.52
N ASP A 220 8.26 -41.02 -6.14
CA ASP A 220 8.69 -39.75 -6.73
C ASP A 220 9.59 -38.94 -5.79
N MET A 221 9.83 -39.44 -4.57
CA MET A 221 10.62 -38.76 -3.55
C MET A 221 11.60 -39.73 -2.90
N ASP A 222 12.84 -39.30 -2.73
CA ASP A 222 13.85 -39.94 -1.91
C ASP A 222 14.53 -38.93 -1.00
N TYR A 223 15.44 -39.41 -0.15
CA TYR A 223 16.12 -38.58 0.84
C TYR A 223 16.72 -37.31 0.25
N TYR A 224 17.44 -37.43 -0.87
CA TYR A 224 18.09 -36.28 -1.50
C TYR A 224 17.07 -35.34 -2.14
N THR A 225 16.05 -35.88 -2.84
CA THR A 225 14.98 -35.07 -3.42
C THR A 225 14.20 -34.30 -2.34
N PHE A 226 13.97 -34.92 -1.17
CA PHE A 226 13.33 -34.28 -0.02
C PHE A 226 14.20 -33.16 0.54
N LEU A 227 15.51 -33.39 0.71
CA LEU A 227 16.45 -32.35 1.17
C LEU A 227 16.48 -31.16 0.22
N GLU A 228 16.64 -31.40 -1.09
CA GLU A 228 16.62 -30.35 -2.11
C GLU A 228 15.31 -29.56 -2.06
N SER A 229 14.18 -30.25 -1.92
CA SER A 229 12.86 -29.60 -1.77
C SER A 229 12.78 -28.75 -0.49
N SER A 230 13.34 -29.25 0.62
CA SER A 230 13.36 -28.52 1.90
C SER A 230 14.18 -27.23 1.80
N PHE A 231 15.33 -27.28 1.14
CA PHE A 231 16.16 -26.09 0.90
C PHE A 231 15.54 -25.13 -0.11
N ALA A 232 14.84 -25.61 -1.13
CA ALA A 232 14.19 -24.76 -2.14
C ALA A 232 13.02 -23.92 -1.57
N ILE A 233 12.40 -24.37 -0.48
CA ILE A 233 11.27 -23.69 0.17
C ILE A 233 11.74 -22.77 1.31
N ALA A 234 12.98 -22.93 1.78
CA ALA A 234 13.55 -22.05 2.78
C ALA A 234 13.87 -20.66 2.15
N PRO A 235 13.32 -19.54 2.67
CA PRO A 235 13.66 -18.18 2.24
C PRO A 235 15.12 -17.79 2.50
#